data_AF-A0A399JAQ4-F1
#
_entry.id   AF-A0A399JAQ4-F1
#
_cell.length_a   1.000
_cell.length_b   1.000
_cell.length_c   1.000
_cell.angle_alpha   90.00
_cell.angle_beta   90.00
_cell.angle_gamma   90.00
#
_symmetry.space_group_name_H-M   'P 1'
#
loop_
_entity.id
_entity.type
_entity.pdbx_description
1 polymer ?
#
loop_
_entity_poly.entity_id
_entity_poly.type
_entity_poly.pdbx_seq_one_letter_code
_entity_poly.pdbx_strand_id
1 'polypeptide(L)'
;MALQRSGSTGQGQRRAGRQPQPLPRHPGGGVGNDDLGTLSSWYVMATLGFQPVTPGSGLLALNSPRVEAATLRLGDKSLTITAAGAHESLPRYTRSLSVDGAKHEATWIDVNDLRRATSLNYELSSTADGLSWGTARDAWLPSTSAPLKADVTASVKASQDVHLKKATEHTLGTVSAVRSAGTSGAGEAIASWRLPVQATLTVDGQPVPVRAVAKGDSRELVASLPALKGGKHQAVLTVRQAGGVDRGAPEVFAPVTTSFQLFASARPAK
;
A
#
# COMPACT_ATOMS: atom_id res chain seq x y z
N MET A 1 6.24 19.69 -2.44
CA MET A 1 5.97 18.98 -1.17
C MET A 1 5.36 17.61 -1.49
N ALA A 2 6.16 16.71 -2.10
CA ALA A 2 5.75 15.39 -2.63
C ALA A 2 6.44 14.23 -1.88
N LEU A 3 6.90 14.49 -0.64
CA LEU A 3 8.00 13.76 -0.02
C LEU A 3 7.61 12.54 0.82
N GLN A 4 6.32 12.33 1.09
CA GLN A 4 5.82 11.17 1.85
C GLN A 4 5.49 9.95 0.97
N ARG A 5 5.80 9.98 -0.34
CA ARG A 5 5.52 8.87 -1.29
C ARG A 5 6.75 8.14 -1.81
N SER A 6 7.94 8.51 -1.36
CA SER A 6 9.16 7.78 -1.72
C SER A 6 9.40 6.73 -0.64
N GLY A 7 9.37 5.44 -1.00
CA GLY A 7 9.65 4.31 -0.11
C GLY A 7 11.10 4.24 0.41
N SER A 8 11.77 5.38 0.53
CA SER A 8 13.08 5.50 1.18
C SER A 8 12.98 6.44 2.38
N THR A 9 12.89 5.86 3.58
CA THR A 9 12.83 6.56 4.88
C THR A 9 13.95 7.59 5.00
N GLY A 10 15.14 7.20 4.53
CA GLY A 10 16.31 8.07 4.47
C GLY A 10 16.02 9.36 3.73
N GLN A 11 15.59 9.34 2.46
CA GLN A 11 15.38 10.59 1.73
C GLN A 11 14.11 11.33 2.12
N GLY A 12 13.03 10.60 2.45
CA GLY A 12 11.76 11.18 2.90
C GLY A 12 11.91 11.97 4.19
N GLN A 13 12.52 11.37 5.22
CA GLN A 13 12.78 12.06 6.47
C GLN A 13 14.03 12.95 6.43
N ARG A 14 15.04 12.73 5.56
CA ARG A 14 16.15 13.71 5.38
C ARG A 14 15.70 14.98 4.66
N ARG A 15 14.72 14.89 3.75
CA ARG A 15 14.13 16.05 3.08
C ARG A 15 13.00 16.68 3.90
N ALA A 16 12.16 15.89 4.56
CA ALA A 16 11.19 16.38 5.55
C ALA A 16 11.90 16.93 6.81
N GLY A 17 13.09 16.43 7.13
CA GLY A 17 13.97 16.93 8.18
C GLY A 17 14.55 18.32 7.91
N ARG A 18 14.37 18.86 6.69
CA ARG A 18 14.32 20.32 6.46
C ARG A 18 12.95 20.86 6.93
N GLN A 19 12.61 20.56 8.17
CA GLN A 19 11.55 21.22 8.90
C GLN A 19 11.96 22.69 9.14
N PRO A 20 11.01 23.59 9.43
CA PRO A 20 11.27 25.02 9.51
C PRO A 20 12.51 25.34 10.36
N GLN A 21 13.34 26.25 9.88
CA GLN A 21 14.32 26.86 10.78
C GLN A 21 13.56 27.58 11.91
N PRO A 22 14.14 27.68 13.12
CA PRO A 22 13.53 28.46 14.19
C PRO A 22 13.14 29.86 13.67
N LEU A 23 11.90 30.29 13.94
CA LEU A 23 11.50 31.66 13.63
C LEU A 23 12.31 32.62 14.50
N PRO A 24 12.89 33.69 13.93
CA PRO A 24 13.64 34.66 14.70
C PRO A 24 12.78 35.32 15.79
N ARG A 25 13.35 35.44 16.99
CA ARG A 25 12.65 35.91 18.20
C ARG A 25 12.80 37.43 18.42
N HIS A 26 13.18 38.18 17.39
CA HIS A 26 13.45 39.62 17.45
C HIS A 26 12.70 40.40 16.35
N PRO A 27 12.36 41.68 16.57
CA PRO A 27 11.76 42.53 15.54
C PRO A 27 12.61 42.55 14.27
N GLY A 28 11.96 42.41 13.10
CA GLY A 28 12.63 42.45 11.79
C GLY A 28 13.21 41.11 11.28
N GLY A 29 13.17 40.04 12.07
CA GLY A 29 13.70 38.73 11.68
C GLY A 29 12.76 37.85 10.84
N GLY A 30 11.86 38.42 10.03
CA GLY A 30 10.91 37.62 9.26
C GLY A 30 11.58 36.84 8.12
N VAL A 31 11.25 35.56 7.96
CA VAL A 31 11.49 34.79 6.72
C VAL A 31 10.53 35.18 5.58
N GLY A 32 9.61 36.11 5.85
CA GLY A 32 8.54 36.59 4.97
C GLY A 32 7.40 37.24 5.76
N ASN A 33 6.32 37.57 5.06
CA ASN A 33 5.00 37.93 5.60
C ASN A 33 4.37 36.75 6.37
N ASP A 34 3.73 37.03 7.51
CA ASP A 34 3.05 36.01 8.32
C ASP A 34 1.68 35.58 7.75
N ASP A 35 1.19 36.29 6.73
CA ASP A 35 -0.08 36.02 6.03
C ASP A 35 -1.25 35.77 7.00
N LEU A 36 -1.47 36.75 7.88
CA LEU A 36 -2.54 36.76 8.88
C LEU A 36 -2.52 35.50 9.78
N GLY A 37 -1.33 35.04 10.16
CA GLY A 37 -1.15 33.87 11.04
C GLY A 37 -0.93 32.55 10.29
N THR A 38 -0.89 32.54 8.96
CA THR A 38 -0.65 31.31 8.18
C THR A 38 0.73 30.74 8.50
N LEU A 39 1.78 31.56 8.49
CA LEU A 39 3.14 31.08 8.75
C LEU A 39 3.31 30.68 10.23
N SER A 40 2.82 31.51 11.14
CA SER A 40 2.87 31.23 12.59
C SER A 40 2.11 29.96 12.97
N SER A 41 0.89 29.77 12.46
CA SER A 41 0.11 28.56 12.75
C SER A 41 0.78 27.31 12.18
N TRP A 42 1.32 27.38 10.96
CA TRP A 42 2.09 26.29 10.38
C TRP A 42 3.31 25.94 11.24
N TYR A 43 4.06 26.92 11.72
CA TYR A 43 5.22 26.69 12.60
C TYR A 43 4.84 26.02 13.91
N VAL A 44 3.77 26.48 14.58
CA VAL A 44 3.28 25.88 15.82
C VAL A 44 2.86 24.43 15.58
N MET A 45 2.05 24.17 14.56
CA MET A 45 1.57 22.82 14.25
C MET A 45 2.73 21.88 13.90
N ALA A 46 3.64 22.30 13.01
CA ALA A 46 4.81 21.51 12.64
C ALA A 46 5.73 21.22 13.84
N THR A 47 5.87 22.17 14.77
CA THR A 47 6.65 21.99 16.02
C THR A 47 6.04 20.92 16.92
N LEU A 48 4.71 20.83 16.96
CA LEU A 48 3.97 19.81 17.72
C LEU A 48 3.98 18.43 17.05
N GLY A 49 4.42 18.32 15.79
CA GLY A 49 4.54 17.05 15.09
C GLY A 49 3.38 16.67 14.18
N PHE A 50 2.49 17.61 13.83
CA PHE A 50 1.42 17.37 12.87
C PHE A 50 1.00 18.63 12.09
N GLN A 51 0.43 18.48 10.90
CA GLN A 51 -0.09 19.61 10.11
C GLN A 51 -1.18 19.19 9.10
N PRO A 52 -2.12 20.09 8.75
CA PRO A 52 -3.09 19.84 7.68
C PRO A 52 -2.40 20.03 6.32
N VAL A 53 -2.17 18.94 5.59
CA VAL A 53 -1.55 19.00 4.24
C VAL A 53 -2.60 19.16 3.14
N THR A 54 -3.81 18.67 3.37
CA THR A 54 -4.93 18.78 2.44
C THR A 54 -6.14 19.30 3.21
N PRO A 55 -6.34 20.63 3.28
CA PRO A 55 -7.50 21.21 3.95
C PRO A 55 -8.81 20.60 3.46
N GLY A 56 -9.75 20.35 4.39
CA GLY A 56 -11.02 19.69 4.09
C GLY A 56 -10.99 18.15 4.09
N SER A 57 -9.81 17.50 4.08
CA SER A 57 -9.72 16.03 4.12
C SER A 57 -9.99 15.42 5.50
N GLY A 58 -9.89 16.20 6.57
CA GLY A 58 -9.90 15.69 7.94
C GLY A 58 -8.58 15.01 8.37
N LEU A 59 -7.59 14.91 7.48
CA LEU A 59 -6.33 14.22 7.75
C LEU A 59 -5.21 15.20 8.09
N LEU A 60 -4.48 14.89 9.15
CA LEU A 60 -3.28 15.61 9.57
C LEU A 60 -2.06 14.73 9.27
N ALA A 61 -1.10 15.24 8.49
CA ALA A 61 0.17 14.55 8.30
C ALA A 61 0.99 14.67 9.59
N LEU A 62 1.69 13.59 9.95
CA LEU A 62 2.55 13.50 11.12
C LEU A 62 4.01 13.74 10.74
N ASN A 63 4.75 14.41 11.61
CA ASN A 63 6.17 14.68 11.50
C ASN A 63 6.85 14.62 12.88
N SER A 64 8.18 14.62 12.92
CA SER A 64 8.92 14.65 14.19
C SER A 64 8.64 15.94 14.95
N PRO A 65 8.24 15.90 16.24
CA PRO A 65 8.13 17.08 17.09
C PRO A 65 9.49 17.75 17.35
N ARG A 66 9.46 19.03 17.72
CA ARG A 66 10.66 19.83 18.09
C ARG A 66 10.71 20.25 19.56
N VAL A 67 9.68 19.90 20.32
CA VAL A 67 9.61 20.08 21.76
C VAL A 67 9.51 18.72 22.44
N GLU A 68 10.14 18.58 23.60
CA GLU A 68 10.15 17.30 24.31
C GLU A 68 8.77 16.91 24.85
N ALA A 69 7.99 17.92 25.23
CA ALA A 69 6.62 17.73 25.67
C ALA A 69 5.75 18.94 25.29
N ALA A 70 4.49 18.68 24.97
CA ALA A 70 3.46 19.68 24.83
C ALA A 70 2.12 19.13 25.34
N THR A 71 1.25 20.01 25.84
CA THR A 71 -0.13 19.65 26.16
C THR A 71 -1.08 20.62 25.47
N LEU A 72 -1.96 20.09 24.64
CA LEU A 72 -2.99 20.85 23.93
C LEU A 72 -4.31 20.70 24.66
N ARG A 73 -4.98 21.83 24.94
CA ARG A 73 -6.35 21.83 25.46
C ARG A 73 -7.34 21.82 24.30
N LEU A 74 -8.11 20.75 24.17
CA LEU A 74 -9.11 20.52 23.12
C LEU A 74 -10.52 20.63 23.72
N GLY A 75 -10.85 21.81 24.26
CA GLY A 75 -12.08 22.02 25.02
C GLY A 75 -11.96 21.49 26.46
N ASP A 76 -12.75 20.47 26.78
CA ASP A 76 -12.77 19.78 28.07
C ASP A 76 -11.69 18.68 28.20
N LYS A 77 -11.03 18.34 27.09
CA LYS A 77 -9.98 17.33 27.04
C LYS A 77 -8.60 17.93 26.85
N SER A 78 -7.58 17.14 27.20
CA SER A 78 -6.18 17.43 26.96
C SER A 78 -5.54 16.34 26.13
N LEU A 79 -4.72 16.73 25.15
CA LEU A 79 -3.84 15.85 24.41
C LEU A 79 -2.40 16.13 24.84
N THR A 80 -1.71 15.13 25.35
CA THR A 80 -0.28 15.22 25.68
C THR A 80 0.57 14.66 24.55
N ILE A 81 1.59 15.40 24.13
CA ILE A 81 2.55 14.99 23.11
C ILE A 81 3.90 14.87 23.80
N THR A 82 4.57 13.74 23.66
CA THR A 82 5.92 13.52 24.20
C THR A 82 6.88 13.06 23.10
N ALA A 83 8.11 13.55 23.14
CA ALA A 83 9.16 13.24 22.19
C ALA A 83 10.54 13.46 22.82
N ALA A 84 10.96 12.52 23.66
CA ALA A 84 12.23 12.64 24.39
C ALA A 84 13.41 12.89 23.45
N GLY A 85 14.25 13.89 23.77
CA GLY A 85 15.39 14.27 22.93
C GLY A 85 15.03 15.07 21.68
N ALA A 86 13.78 15.53 21.52
CA ALA A 86 13.41 16.54 20.55
C ALA A 86 14.17 17.86 20.82
N HIS A 87 14.57 18.54 19.75
CA HIS A 87 15.35 19.77 19.86
C HIS A 87 15.03 20.72 18.71
N GLU A 88 15.01 22.03 18.97
CA GLU A 88 14.66 23.03 17.97
C GLU A 88 15.66 23.10 16.80
N SER A 89 16.93 22.77 17.04
CA SER A 89 18.04 22.98 16.08
C SER A 89 18.74 21.71 15.60
N LEU A 90 18.27 20.51 16.01
CA LEU A 90 18.85 19.25 15.53
C LEU A 90 17.78 18.42 14.80
N PRO A 91 18.07 17.88 13.60
CA PRO A 91 17.13 16.97 12.97
C PRO A 91 16.95 15.73 13.85
N ARG A 92 15.69 15.33 14.01
CA ARG A 92 15.28 14.09 14.66
C ARG A 92 14.35 13.33 13.73
N TYR A 93 14.55 12.03 13.68
CA TYR A 93 13.83 11.11 12.83
C TYR A 93 12.82 10.33 13.68
N THR A 94 11.56 10.25 13.26
CA THR A 94 10.57 9.42 13.97
C THR A 94 10.92 7.95 13.79
N ARG A 95 11.24 7.28 14.89
CA ARG A 95 11.48 5.83 14.93
C ARG A 95 10.19 5.07 15.18
N SER A 96 9.34 5.57 16.06
CA SER A 96 8.03 4.99 16.34
C SER A 96 7.08 6.06 16.88
N LEU A 97 5.78 5.81 16.77
CA LEU A 97 4.72 6.61 17.36
C LEU A 97 3.70 5.67 18.01
N SER A 98 3.21 6.06 19.18
CA SER A 98 2.02 5.47 19.78
C SER A 98 0.95 6.53 20.06
N VAL A 99 -0.30 6.14 19.83
CA VAL A 99 -1.51 6.92 20.16
C VAL A 99 -2.20 6.17 21.29
N ASP A 100 -2.31 6.78 22.48
CA ASP A 100 -2.87 6.13 23.68
C ASP A 100 -2.25 4.75 23.99
N GLY A 101 -0.93 4.65 23.78
CA GLY A 101 -0.16 3.42 23.98
C GLY A 101 -0.27 2.39 22.84
N ALA A 102 -1.20 2.56 21.91
CA ALA A 102 -1.33 1.71 20.74
C ALA A 102 -0.34 2.15 19.64
N LYS A 103 0.34 1.18 19.03
CA LYS A 103 1.29 1.42 17.94
C LYS A 103 0.59 2.07 16.74
N HIS A 104 1.15 3.17 16.24
CA HIS A 104 0.62 3.90 15.10
C HIS A 104 1.65 3.99 13.98
N GLU A 105 1.45 3.27 12.90
CA GLU A 105 2.39 3.21 11.77
C GLU A 105 2.10 4.24 10.68
N ALA A 106 0.86 4.72 10.59
CA ALA A 106 0.48 5.69 9.57
C ALA A 106 1.21 7.03 9.77
N THR A 107 1.66 7.63 8.67
CA THR A 107 2.29 8.97 8.63
C THR A 107 1.28 10.12 8.73
N TRP A 108 0.06 9.80 9.18
CA TRP A 108 -1.07 10.70 9.29
C TRP A 108 -2.01 10.23 10.40
N ILE A 109 -2.88 11.14 10.85
CA ILE A 109 -3.95 10.85 11.81
C ILE A 109 -5.23 11.58 11.38
N ASP A 110 -6.39 10.94 11.55
CA ASP A 110 -7.67 11.61 11.37
C ASP A 110 -7.89 12.62 12.51
N VAL A 111 -8.41 13.80 12.19
CA VAL A 111 -8.63 14.86 13.17
C VAL A 111 -9.59 14.42 14.28
N ASN A 112 -10.54 13.52 13.99
CA ASN A 112 -11.45 13.00 15.00
C ASN A 112 -10.76 11.99 15.92
N ASP A 113 -9.81 11.21 15.40
CA ASP A 113 -8.96 10.34 16.23
C ASP A 113 -8.07 11.20 17.13
N LEU A 114 -7.44 12.25 16.60
CA LEU A 114 -6.64 13.18 17.39
C LEU A 114 -7.45 13.86 18.50
N ARG A 115 -8.72 14.24 18.23
CA ARG A 115 -9.63 14.82 19.22
C ARG A 115 -10.05 13.84 20.32
N ARG A 116 -10.03 12.54 20.03
CA ARG A 116 -10.32 11.49 21.02
C ARG A 116 -9.08 11.07 21.79
N ALA A 117 -7.91 11.16 21.17
CA ALA A 117 -6.65 10.78 21.76
C ALA A 117 -6.32 11.58 23.03
N THR A 118 -5.70 10.90 23.98
CA THR A 118 -5.17 11.52 25.21
C THR A 118 -3.66 11.70 25.15
N SER A 119 -2.95 10.87 24.37
CA SER A 119 -1.50 10.94 24.22
C SER A 119 -1.00 10.59 22.82
N LEU A 120 0.04 11.31 22.38
CA LEU A 120 0.93 10.95 21.29
C LEU A 120 2.36 10.81 21.84
N ASN A 121 2.94 9.61 21.77
CA ASN A 121 4.32 9.39 22.25
C ASN A 121 5.22 9.02 21.09
N TYR A 122 6.12 9.92 20.74
CA TYR A 122 7.12 9.77 19.69
C TYR A 122 8.43 9.24 20.27
N GLU A 123 8.96 8.18 19.66
CA GLU A 123 10.35 7.79 19.84
C GLU A 123 11.18 8.39 18.71
N LEU A 124 12.22 9.14 19.07
CA LEU A 124 13.06 9.84 18.12
C LEU A 124 14.43 9.18 17.98
N SER A 125 15.02 9.30 16.80
CA SER A 125 16.37 8.85 16.47
C SER A 125 17.20 10.02 15.93
N SER A 126 18.50 10.03 16.23
CA SER A 126 19.46 10.98 15.68
C SER A 126 19.91 10.61 14.25
N THR A 127 19.67 9.37 13.82
CA THR A 127 19.93 8.89 12.45
C THR A 127 18.67 8.28 11.82
N ALA A 128 18.56 8.41 10.49
CA ALA A 128 17.50 7.77 9.70
C ALA A 128 17.78 6.29 9.41
N ASP A 129 19.00 5.82 9.70
CA ASP A 129 19.45 4.49 9.30
C ASP A 129 18.72 3.41 10.11
N GLY A 130 18.20 2.40 9.41
CA GLY A 130 17.46 1.28 10.02
C GLY A 130 16.02 1.60 10.44
N LEU A 131 15.50 2.79 10.17
CA LEU A 131 14.12 3.15 10.52
C LEU A 131 13.10 2.64 9.48
N SER A 132 12.01 2.06 9.97
CA SER A 132 10.92 1.49 9.16
C SER A 132 9.55 2.15 9.37
N TRP A 133 9.39 3.02 10.38
CA TRP A 133 8.12 3.69 10.67
C TRP A 133 7.62 4.50 9.47
N GLY A 134 6.34 4.34 9.13
CA GLY A 134 5.71 5.09 8.05
C GLY A 134 6.17 4.73 6.64
N THR A 135 6.94 3.64 6.46
CA THR A 135 7.47 3.23 5.14
C THR A 135 6.52 2.34 4.37
N ALA A 136 5.69 1.57 5.07
CA ALA A 136 4.69 0.70 4.48
C ALA A 136 3.71 1.52 3.64
N ARG A 137 3.24 0.94 2.52
CA ARG A 137 2.42 1.66 1.55
C ARG A 137 1.07 2.11 2.13
N ASP A 138 0.50 1.31 3.02
CA ASP A 138 -0.73 1.60 3.75
C ASP A 138 -0.55 2.65 4.86
N ALA A 139 0.69 2.93 5.27
CA ALA A 139 1.01 4.01 6.19
C ALA A 139 1.09 5.39 5.51
N TRP A 140 1.03 5.48 4.18
CA TRP A 140 1.15 6.74 3.47
C TRP A 140 -0.10 7.60 3.62
N LEU A 141 0.08 8.93 3.57
CA LEU A 141 -1.05 9.86 3.52
C LEU A 141 -1.96 9.52 2.32
N PRO A 142 -3.27 9.30 2.53
CA PRO A 142 -4.21 8.97 1.47
C PRO A 142 -4.23 10.02 0.36
N SER A 143 -4.60 9.57 -0.84
CA SER A 143 -4.63 10.38 -2.04
C SER A 143 -5.74 9.95 -2.96
N THR A 144 -6.35 10.89 -3.66
CA THR A 144 -7.31 10.59 -4.74
C THR A 144 -6.68 9.76 -5.86
N SER A 145 -5.40 10.00 -6.18
CA SER A 145 -4.63 9.18 -7.11
C SER A 145 -3.95 7.95 -6.49
N ALA A 146 -4.29 7.57 -5.24
CA ALA A 146 -3.75 6.33 -4.67
C ALA A 146 -4.23 5.16 -5.54
N PRO A 147 -3.34 4.23 -5.91
CA PRO A 147 -3.75 3.08 -6.71
C PRO A 147 -4.76 2.27 -5.92
N LEU A 148 -5.80 1.83 -6.63
CA LEU A 148 -6.88 1.05 -6.07
C LEU A 148 -6.33 -0.26 -5.47
N LYS A 149 -6.82 -0.66 -4.30
CA LYS A 149 -6.66 -2.03 -3.83
C LYS A 149 -7.56 -2.93 -4.70
N ALA A 150 -6.96 -3.85 -5.44
CA ALA A 150 -7.67 -4.88 -6.17
C ALA A 150 -7.49 -6.20 -5.41
N ASP A 151 -8.59 -6.78 -4.94
CA ASP A 151 -8.61 -8.14 -4.41
C ASP A 151 -8.66 -9.10 -5.59
N VAL A 152 -7.48 -9.51 -6.05
CA VAL A 152 -7.39 -10.46 -7.16
C VAL A 152 -7.60 -11.87 -6.62
N THR A 153 -8.70 -12.50 -7.03
CA THR A 153 -8.96 -13.91 -6.72
C THR A 153 -8.74 -14.73 -7.98
N ALA A 154 -7.75 -15.62 -7.96
CA ALA A 154 -7.63 -16.64 -9.00
C ALA A 154 -8.41 -17.89 -8.54
N SER A 155 -9.44 -18.27 -9.28
CA SER A 155 -10.21 -19.48 -9.02
C SER A 155 -9.98 -20.49 -10.13
N VAL A 156 -9.41 -21.65 -9.77
CA VAL A 156 -9.22 -22.78 -10.69
C VAL A 156 -10.47 -23.65 -10.60
N LYS A 157 -11.44 -23.45 -11.51
CA LYS A 157 -12.41 -24.50 -11.82
C LYS A 157 -11.72 -25.46 -12.79
N ALA A 158 -10.96 -26.40 -12.24
CA ALA A 158 -10.52 -27.54 -13.03
C ALA A 158 -11.79 -28.23 -13.53
N SER A 159 -11.99 -28.24 -14.85
CA SER A 159 -13.02 -29.09 -15.44
C SER A 159 -12.68 -30.52 -15.03
N GLN A 160 -13.61 -31.13 -14.33
CA GLN A 160 -13.57 -32.52 -13.91
C GLN A 160 -13.29 -33.41 -15.14
N ASP A 161 -12.48 -34.46 -14.97
CA ASP A 161 -12.11 -35.48 -15.96
C ASP A 161 -11.81 -34.98 -17.39
N VAL A 162 -10.60 -34.43 -17.58
CA VAL A 162 -10.13 -34.00 -18.90
C VAL A 162 -9.73 -35.21 -19.76
N HIS A 163 -10.64 -35.66 -20.62
CA HIS A 163 -10.40 -36.74 -21.56
C HIS A 163 -9.46 -36.32 -22.71
N LEU A 164 -8.15 -36.40 -22.49
CA LEU A 164 -7.12 -36.06 -23.48
C LEU A 164 -6.80 -37.24 -24.41
N LYS A 165 -7.25 -37.20 -25.67
CA LYS A 165 -6.81 -38.16 -26.70
C LYS A 165 -5.69 -37.63 -27.60
N LYS A 166 -5.57 -36.30 -27.70
CA LYS A 166 -4.57 -35.54 -28.48
C LYS A 166 -4.34 -34.20 -27.77
N ALA A 167 -3.28 -33.48 -28.15
CA ALA A 167 -3.06 -32.13 -27.65
C ALA A 167 -4.29 -31.27 -27.94
N THR A 168 -4.96 -30.85 -26.87
CA THR A 168 -6.23 -30.14 -26.94
C THR A 168 -6.19 -28.99 -25.96
N GLU A 169 -6.83 -27.88 -26.34
CA GLU A 169 -6.92 -26.71 -25.49
C GLU A 169 -7.98 -26.90 -24.41
N HIS A 170 -7.60 -26.66 -23.17
CA HIS A 170 -8.50 -26.72 -22.02
C HIS A 170 -8.43 -25.42 -21.23
N THR A 171 -9.61 -24.94 -20.82
CA THR A 171 -9.70 -23.89 -19.81
C THR A 171 -9.46 -24.51 -18.45
N LEU A 172 -8.40 -24.07 -17.79
CA LEU A 172 -7.96 -24.62 -16.51
C LEU A 172 -8.42 -23.78 -15.33
N GLY A 173 -8.66 -22.50 -15.54
CA GLY A 173 -9.12 -21.61 -14.49
C GLY A 173 -9.55 -20.25 -15.01
N THR A 174 -10.08 -19.46 -14.09
CA THR A 174 -10.50 -18.09 -14.34
C THR A 174 -9.82 -17.20 -13.32
N VAL A 175 -9.20 -16.13 -13.81
CA VAL A 175 -8.70 -15.04 -12.98
C VAL A 175 -9.72 -13.93 -13.02
N SER A 176 -10.28 -13.62 -11.87
CA SER A 176 -11.21 -12.50 -11.68
C SER A 176 -10.62 -11.55 -10.66
N ALA A 177 -10.45 -10.28 -11.03
CA ALA A 177 -10.11 -9.26 -10.07
C ALA A 177 -11.39 -8.65 -9.52
N VAL A 178 -11.65 -8.82 -8.21
CA VAL A 178 -12.74 -8.15 -7.53
C VAL A 178 -12.19 -6.88 -6.91
N ARG A 179 -12.89 -5.76 -7.09
CA ARG A 179 -12.46 -4.48 -6.51
C ARG A 179 -13.06 -4.35 -5.11
N SER A 180 -12.22 -4.22 -4.08
CA SER A 180 -12.66 -3.70 -2.79
C SER A 180 -12.52 -2.17 -2.81
N ALA A 181 -13.51 -1.46 -3.35
CA ALA A 181 -13.50 -0.01 -3.30
C ALA A 181 -13.91 0.45 -1.89
N GLY A 182 -12.94 0.93 -1.11
CA GLY A 182 -13.20 1.75 0.08
C GLY A 182 -13.52 3.21 -0.23
N THR A 183 -13.50 3.63 -1.51
CA THR A 183 -13.78 5.02 -1.91
C THR A 183 -14.59 5.06 -3.20
N SER A 184 -15.84 5.54 -3.07
CA SER A 184 -16.73 5.94 -4.15
C SER A 184 -16.08 7.04 -5.00
N GLY A 185 -15.97 6.85 -6.33
CA GLY A 185 -15.64 7.95 -7.25
C GLY A 185 -14.85 7.60 -8.51
N ALA A 186 -14.29 6.40 -8.63
CA ALA A 186 -13.42 6.07 -9.77
C ALA A 186 -14.12 5.25 -10.88
N GLY A 187 -15.46 5.29 -10.99
CA GLY A 187 -16.25 4.35 -11.79
C GLY A 187 -15.90 4.24 -13.28
N GLU A 188 -15.62 5.35 -13.98
CA GLU A 188 -15.48 5.33 -15.45
C GLU A 188 -14.05 5.12 -15.96
N ALA A 189 -13.02 5.60 -15.25
CA ALA A 189 -11.62 5.52 -15.71
C ALA A 189 -11.00 4.11 -15.56
N ILE A 190 -11.70 3.17 -14.91
CA ILE A 190 -11.17 1.82 -14.58
C ILE A 190 -11.81 0.71 -15.43
N ALA A 191 -12.85 0.98 -16.23
CA ALA A 191 -13.48 -0.06 -17.07
C ALA A 191 -12.57 -0.60 -18.19
N SER A 192 -11.50 0.11 -18.53
CA SER A 192 -10.55 -0.24 -19.60
C SER A 192 -9.29 -0.98 -19.12
N TRP A 193 -9.14 -1.21 -17.82
CA TRP A 193 -7.89 -1.70 -17.25
C TRP A 193 -7.70 -3.20 -17.45
N ARG A 194 -6.74 -3.56 -18.29
CA ARG A 194 -6.30 -4.94 -18.52
C ARG A 194 -5.18 -5.27 -17.54
N LEU A 195 -5.48 -5.87 -16.39
CA LEU A 195 -4.42 -6.38 -15.49
C LEU A 195 -3.53 -7.37 -16.28
N PRO A 196 -2.23 -7.08 -16.44
CA PRO A 196 -1.30 -8.00 -17.07
C PRO A 196 -1.03 -9.15 -16.09
N VAL A 197 -1.36 -10.36 -16.49
CA VAL A 197 -1.14 -11.57 -15.69
C VAL A 197 -0.26 -12.54 -16.45
N GLN A 198 0.66 -13.18 -15.73
CA GLN A 198 1.43 -14.33 -16.19
C GLN A 198 0.95 -15.54 -15.41
N ALA A 199 0.74 -16.65 -16.10
CA ALA A 199 0.41 -17.93 -15.49
C ALA A 199 1.44 -18.98 -15.89
N THR A 200 1.89 -19.77 -14.93
CA THR A 200 2.73 -20.95 -15.15
C THR A 200 1.97 -22.19 -14.72
N LEU A 201 2.03 -23.23 -15.55
CA LEU A 201 1.46 -24.55 -15.25
C LEU A 201 2.55 -25.59 -15.33
N THR A 202 2.58 -26.48 -14.35
CA THR A 202 3.29 -27.76 -14.44
C THR A 202 2.31 -28.91 -14.33
N VAL A 203 2.57 -29.98 -15.07
CA VAL A 203 1.89 -31.28 -14.97
C VAL A 203 2.95 -32.34 -14.75
N ASP A 204 2.90 -33.04 -13.61
CA ASP A 204 3.94 -33.94 -13.11
C ASP A 204 5.35 -33.31 -13.14
N GLY A 205 5.42 -32.02 -12.81
CA GLY A 205 6.65 -31.24 -12.83
C GLY A 205 7.10 -30.76 -14.22
N GLN A 206 6.46 -31.19 -15.31
CA GLN A 206 6.78 -30.73 -16.66
C GLN A 206 6.03 -29.43 -16.99
N PRO A 207 6.71 -28.40 -17.52
CA PRO A 207 6.07 -27.13 -17.85
C PRO A 207 5.11 -27.29 -19.02
N VAL A 208 3.92 -26.70 -18.89
CA VAL A 208 2.92 -26.66 -19.96
C VAL A 208 2.60 -25.19 -20.28
N PRO A 209 2.62 -24.79 -21.56
CA PRO A 209 2.27 -23.42 -21.95
C PRO A 209 0.83 -23.07 -21.54
N VAL A 210 0.67 -21.93 -20.88
CA VAL A 210 -0.62 -21.32 -20.54
C VAL A 210 -0.69 -19.95 -21.17
N ARG A 211 -1.84 -19.63 -21.76
CA ARG A 211 -2.17 -18.26 -22.18
C ARG A 211 -3.39 -17.75 -21.44
N ALA A 212 -3.42 -16.45 -21.21
CA ALA A 212 -4.58 -15.77 -20.65
C ALA A 212 -5.42 -15.15 -21.77
N VAL A 213 -6.67 -15.61 -21.93
CA VAL A 213 -7.63 -15.11 -22.92
C VAL A 213 -8.61 -14.18 -22.21
N ALA A 214 -8.92 -13.02 -22.80
CA ALA A 214 -9.87 -12.08 -22.20
C ALA A 214 -11.31 -12.60 -22.34
N LYS A 215 -12.11 -12.50 -21.26
CA LYS A 215 -13.53 -12.86 -21.23
C LYS A 215 -14.31 -11.90 -20.33
N GLY A 216 -14.92 -10.87 -20.93
CA GLY A 216 -15.52 -9.77 -20.19
C GLY A 216 -14.49 -9.11 -19.27
N ASP A 217 -14.86 -8.96 -17.99
CA ASP A 217 -13.98 -8.40 -16.95
C ASP A 217 -13.01 -9.41 -16.32
N SER A 218 -12.99 -10.65 -16.84
CA SER A 218 -12.15 -11.74 -16.34
C SER A 218 -11.15 -12.22 -17.41
N ARG A 219 -10.18 -13.04 -16.99
CA ARG A 219 -9.32 -13.77 -17.92
C ARG A 219 -9.44 -15.28 -17.71
N GLU A 220 -9.62 -16.01 -18.80
CA GLU A 220 -9.55 -17.46 -18.80
C GLU A 220 -8.13 -17.92 -19.06
N LEU A 221 -7.64 -18.83 -18.23
CA LEU A 221 -6.34 -19.46 -18.40
C LEU A 221 -6.52 -20.73 -19.22
N VAL A 222 -6.03 -20.70 -20.45
CA VAL A 222 -6.14 -21.78 -21.43
C VAL A 222 -4.77 -22.41 -21.63
N ALA A 223 -4.69 -23.73 -21.51
CA ALA A 223 -3.47 -24.50 -21.76
C ALA A 223 -3.72 -25.55 -22.84
N SER A 224 -2.73 -25.79 -23.68
CA SER A 224 -2.70 -26.95 -24.57
C SER A 224 -2.00 -28.08 -23.84
N LEU A 225 -2.77 -29.04 -23.32
CA LEU A 225 -2.22 -30.15 -22.56
C LEU A 225 -1.61 -31.18 -23.52
N PRO A 226 -0.39 -31.68 -23.28
CA PRO A 226 0.18 -32.75 -24.10
C PRO A 226 -0.63 -34.05 -23.94
N ALA A 227 -0.37 -35.04 -24.80
CA ALA A 227 -0.90 -36.38 -24.58
C ALA A 227 -0.34 -36.94 -23.26
N LEU A 228 -1.25 -37.26 -22.33
CA LEU A 228 -0.91 -37.83 -21.04
C LEU A 228 -1.11 -39.35 -21.07
N LYS A 229 -0.32 -40.08 -20.27
CA LYS A 229 -0.58 -41.51 -20.04
C LYS A 229 -1.91 -41.67 -19.31
N GLY A 230 -2.56 -42.83 -19.43
CA GLY A 230 -3.78 -43.07 -18.66
C GLY A 230 -3.49 -43.05 -17.16
N GLY A 231 -4.27 -42.28 -16.39
CA GLY A 231 -4.10 -42.17 -14.94
C GLY A 231 -4.32 -40.77 -14.39
N LYS A 232 -3.88 -40.59 -13.14
CA LYS A 232 -3.89 -39.32 -12.39
C LYS A 232 -2.58 -38.59 -12.60
N HIS A 233 -2.66 -37.28 -12.85
CA HIS A 233 -1.52 -36.40 -13.02
C HIS A 233 -1.65 -35.19 -12.09
N GLN A 234 -0.57 -34.82 -11.41
CA GLN A 234 -0.54 -33.69 -10.50
C GLN A 234 -0.28 -32.42 -11.30
N ALA A 235 -1.19 -31.46 -11.22
CA ALA A 235 -1.04 -30.15 -11.84
C ALA A 235 -0.83 -29.06 -10.78
N VAL A 236 0.05 -28.10 -11.07
CA VAL A 236 0.27 -26.90 -10.24
C VAL A 236 0.20 -25.67 -11.14
N LEU A 237 -0.77 -24.80 -10.85
CA LEU A 237 -0.95 -23.53 -11.54
C LEU A 237 -0.54 -22.39 -10.61
N THR A 238 0.34 -21.52 -11.07
CA THR A 238 0.72 -20.29 -10.38
C THR A 238 0.40 -19.10 -11.24
N VAL A 239 -0.34 -18.14 -10.69
CA VAL A 239 -0.72 -16.88 -11.34
C VAL A 239 0.01 -15.73 -10.65
N ARG A 240 0.60 -14.84 -11.45
CA ARG A 240 1.34 -13.66 -10.99
C ARG A 240 0.93 -12.44 -11.81
N GLN A 241 1.08 -11.25 -11.24
CA GLN A 241 1.02 -10.02 -12.01
C GLN A 241 2.27 -9.86 -12.86
N ALA A 242 2.11 -9.44 -14.12
CA ALA A 242 3.21 -9.28 -15.06
C ALA A 242 3.55 -7.79 -15.28
N GLY A 243 4.79 -7.40 -15.04
CA GLY A 243 5.30 -6.07 -15.39
C GLY A 243 5.06 -4.97 -14.34
N GLY A 244 5.82 -3.87 -14.51
CA GLY A 244 5.81 -2.71 -13.63
C GLY A 244 4.47 -1.98 -13.72
N VAL A 245 3.82 -1.89 -12.58
CA VAL A 245 2.58 -1.15 -12.39
C VAL A 245 2.76 0.29 -12.87
N ASP A 246 2.05 0.66 -13.94
CA ASP A 246 1.91 2.06 -14.37
C ASP A 246 1.53 2.95 -13.18
N ARG A 247 1.86 4.25 -13.26
CA ARG A 247 1.52 5.20 -12.20
C ARG A 247 0.00 5.23 -11.99
N GLY A 248 -0.47 4.68 -10.86
CA GLY A 248 -1.90 4.54 -10.54
C GLY A 248 -2.44 3.11 -10.65
N ALA A 249 -1.61 2.14 -11.04
CA ALA A 249 -2.01 0.75 -11.14
C ALA A 249 -2.11 0.04 -9.79
N PRO A 250 -3.07 -0.92 -9.63
CA PRO A 250 -3.29 -1.63 -8.38
C PRO A 250 -2.01 -2.25 -7.84
N GLU A 251 -1.87 -2.28 -6.52
CA GLU A 251 -0.74 -2.95 -5.89
C GLU A 251 -0.56 -4.38 -6.44
N VAL A 252 0.71 -4.77 -6.63
CA VAL A 252 1.05 -6.10 -7.15
C VAL A 252 0.50 -7.15 -6.20
N PHE A 253 -0.44 -7.97 -6.68
CA PHE A 253 -0.97 -9.05 -5.85
C PHE A 253 0.08 -10.15 -5.66
N ALA A 254 0.11 -10.74 -4.47
CA ALA A 254 0.98 -11.88 -4.17
C ALA A 254 0.66 -13.05 -5.12
N PRO A 255 1.65 -13.80 -5.61
CA PRO A 255 1.41 -14.97 -6.45
C PRO A 255 0.36 -15.90 -5.85
N VAL A 256 -0.64 -16.28 -6.65
CA VAL A 256 -1.65 -17.27 -6.25
C VAL A 256 -1.26 -18.61 -6.84
N THR A 257 -1.05 -19.61 -5.98
CA THR A 257 -0.71 -20.98 -6.39
C THR A 257 -1.85 -21.93 -6.00
N THR A 258 -2.25 -22.79 -6.93
CA THR A 258 -3.23 -23.86 -6.71
C THR A 258 -2.74 -25.16 -7.28
N SER A 259 -2.94 -26.25 -6.53
CA SER A 259 -2.66 -27.62 -6.94
C SER A 259 -3.97 -28.36 -7.21
N PHE A 260 -4.04 -29.12 -8.30
CA PHE A 260 -5.22 -29.91 -8.66
C PHE A 260 -4.82 -31.19 -9.42
N GLN A 261 -5.77 -32.11 -9.59
CA GLN A 261 -5.56 -33.39 -10.25
C GLN A 261 -6.18 -33.38 -11.64
N LEU A 262 -5.43 -33.86 -12.64
CA LEU A 262 -5.91 -34.15 -13.98
C LEU A 262 -6.07 -35.66 -14.13
N PHE A 263 -7.17 -36.08 -14.76
CA PHE A 263 -7.44 -37.49 -15.03
C PHE A 263 -7.47 -37.71 -16.53
N ALA A 264 -6.56 -38.55 -17.04
CA ALA A 264 -6.51 -38.95 -18.43
C ALA A 264 -7.07 -40.38 -18.57
N SER A 265 -8.09 -40.55 -19.41
CA SER A 265 -8.69 -41.85 -19.66
C SER A 265 -7.81 -42.70 -20.59
N ALA A 266 -7.37 -43.88 -20.16
CA ALA A 266 -6.94 -44.94 -21.08
C ALA A 266 -8.19 -45.68 -21.58
N ARG A 267 -8.66 -45.40 -22.80
CA ARG A 267 -9.55 -46.36 -23.49
C ARG A 267 -8.68 -47.25 -24.38
N PRO A 268 -8.94 -48.57 -24.46
CA PRO A 268 -8.28 -49.43 -25.43
C PRO A 268 -8.57 -48.91 -26.84
N ALA A 269 -7.56 -48.91 -27.72
CA ALA A 269 -7.77 -48.66 -29.14
C ALA A 269 -8.76 -49.70 -29.68
N LYS A 270 -9.78 -49.23 -30.43
CA LYS A 270 -10.71 -50.08 -31.17
C LYS A 270 -10.27 -50.11 -32.63
#